data_AF-A0A662H8H5-F1
#
_entry.id   AF-A0A662H8H5-F1
#
_cell.length_a   1.000
_cell.length_b   1.000
_cell.length_c   1.000
_cell.angle_alpha   90.00
_cell.angle_beta   90.00
_cell.angle_gamma   90.00
#
_symmetry.space_group_name_H-M   'P 1'
#
loop_
_entity.id
_entity.type
_entity.pdbx_description
1 polymer ?
#
loop_
_entity_poly.entity_id
_entity_poly.type
_entity_poly.pdbx_seq_one_letter_code
_entity_poly.pdbx_strand_id
1 'polypeptide(L)'
;MLNEWLRGCGAESQKLELFGILRDMAKAMASGELSEEQAMELIDKLASAISALRQRAGLSTDMKKLKDAMLNAVRAESGIESMDYVRRRLREIRRKRAEMTSRGGLF
;
A
#
# COMPACT_ATOMS: atom_id res chain seq x y z
N MET A 1 13.85 -5.17 -3.92
CA MET A 1 13.61 -6.03 -2.73
C MET A 1 12.43 -6.99 -2.92
N LEU A 2 11.18 -6.57 -3.22
CA LEU A 2 10.05 -7.53 -3.40
C LEU A 2 10.21 -8.51 -4.57
N ASN A 3 10.87 -8.10 -5.66
CA ASN A 3 11.12 -8.95 -6.83
C ASN A 3 11.95 -10.20 -6.51
N GLU A 4 12.81 -10.16 -5.49
CA GLU A 4 13.69 -11.27 -5.12
C GLU A 4 12.91 -12.39 -4.43
N TRP A 5 11.82 -12.03 -3.76
CA TRP A 5 10.97 -12.99 -3.05
C TRP A 5 10.08 -13.81 -3.99
N LEU A 6 9.72 -13.26 -5.14
CA LEU A 6 8.90 -13.93 -6.15
C LEU A 6 9.71 -14.56 -7.29
N ARG A 7 11.03 -14.35 -7.32
CA ARG A 7 11.88 -14.88 -8.39
C ARG A 7 12.03 -16.39 -8.27
N GLY A 8 11.75 -17.12 -9.35
CA GLY A 8 12.01 -18.56 -9.43
C GLY A 8 11.04 -19.44 -8.65
N CYS A 9 9.95 -18.86 -8.12
CA CYS A 9 8.86 -19.64 -7.50
C CYS A 9 7.69 -19.92 -8.46
N GLY A 10 7.81 -19.56 -9.74
CA GLY A 10 6.77 -19.79 -10.76
C GLY A 10 5.53 -18.91 -10.61
N ALA A 11 5.57 -17.92 -9.70
CA ALA A 11 4.51 -16.97 -9.43
C ALA A 11 4.84 -15.57 -9.98
N GLU A 12 5.68 -15.46 -11.00
CA GLU A 12 6.01 -14.16 -11.61
C GLU A 12 4.78 -13.42 -12.14
N SER A 13 3.73 -14.14 -12.54
CA SER A 13 2.44 -13.56 -12.96
C SER A 13 1.69 -12.89 -11.79
N GLN A 14 1.81 -13.40 -10.57
CA GLN A 14 1.17 -12.87 -9.35
C GLN A 14 1.90 -11.64 -8.81
N LYS A 15 3.04 -11.28 -9.38
CA LYS A 15 3.84 -10.12 -8.99
C LYS A 15 3.05 -8.82 -9.10
N LEU A 16 2.37 -8.61 -10.22
CA LEU A 16 1.56 -7.41 -10.44
C LEU A 16 0.40 -7.33 -9.44
N GLU A 17 -0.23 -8.45 -9.13
CA GLU A 17 -1.28 -8.53 -8.13
C GLU A 17 -0.75 -8.18 -6.73
N LEU A 18 0.40 -8.72 -6.34
CA LEU A 18 1.03 -8.40 -5.06
C LEU A 18 1.34 -6.91 -4.94
N PHE A 19 1.91 -6.29 -5.98
CA PHE A 19 2.15 -4.85 -5.99
C PHE A 19 0.84 -4.05 -5.92
N GLY A 20 -0.22 -4.51 -6.58
CA GLY A 20 -1.56 -3.94 -6.46
C GLY A 20 -2.06 -3.95 -5.02
N ILE A 21 -2.01 -5.11 -4.36
CA ILE A 21 -2.44 -5.28 -2.97
C ILE A 21 -1.65 -4.36 -2.03
N LEU A 22 -0.32 -4.33 -2.14
CA LEU A 22 0.52 -3.49 -1.27
C LEU A 22 0.25 -1.99 -1.49
N ARG A 23 -0.02 -1.57 -2.73
CA ARG A 23 -0.39 -0.18 -3.04
C ARG A 23 -1.75 0.17 -2.46
N ASP A 24 -2.72 -0.72 -2.56
CA ASP A 24 -4.07 -0.49 -2.02
C ASP A 24 -4.04 -0.43 -0.48
N MET A 25 -3.21 -1.26 0.16
CA MET A 25 -2.92 -1.16 1.59
C MET A 25 -2.29 0.19 1.94
N ALA A 26 -1.30 0.66 1.17
CA ALA A 26 -0.66 1.94 1.41
C ALA A 26 -1.65 3.12 1.33
N LYS A 27 -2.57 3.09 0.37
CA LYS A 27 -3.65 4.08 0.25
C LYS A 27 -4.62 4.06 1.41
N ALA A 28 -5.04 2.86 1.84
CA ALA A 28 -5.93 2.71 2.99
C ALA A 28 -5.26 3.17 4.29
N MET A 29 -3.95 2.95 4.44
CA MET A 29 -3.18 3.52 5.56
C MET A 29 -3.11 5.04 5.48
N ALA A 30 -2.85 5.60 4.29
CA ALA A 30 -2.77 7.04 4.09
C ALA A 30 -4.11 7.77 4.32
N SER A 31 -5.25 7.12 4.05
CA SER A 31 -6.58 7.65 4.35
C SER A 31 -7.01 7.45 5.81
N GLY A 32 -6.28 6.64 6.58
CA GLY A 32 -6.63 6.25 7.95
C GLY A 32 -7.70 5.17 8.04
N GLU A 33 -8.04 4.50 6.93
CA GLU A 33 -8.98 3.38 6.87
C GLU A 33 -8.36 2.06 7.35
N LEU A 34 -7.03 1.94 7.29
CA LEU A 34 -6.27 0.78 7.74
C LEU A 34 -5.26 1.19 8.81
N SER A 35 -5.36 0.61 10.01
CA SER A 35 -4.37 0.82 11.07
C SER A 35 -3.06 0.07 10.76
N GLU A 36 -1.98 0.47 11.44
CA GLU A 36 -0.70 -0.19 11.29
C GLU A 36 -0.73 -1.64 11.79
N GLU A 37 -1.45 -1.93 12.88
CA GLU A 37 -1.64 -3.29 13.39
C GLU A 37 -2.38 -4.16 12.37
N GLN A 38 -3.44 -3.63 11.76
CA GLN A 38 -4.20 -4.34 10.73
C GLN A 38 -3.36 -4.58 9.47
N ALA A 39 -2.53 -3.62 9.09
CA ALA A 39 -1.59 -3.78 7.97
C ALA A 39 -0.57 -4.90 8.25
N MET A 40 -0.06 -4.99 9.49
CA MET A 40 0.84 -6.08 9.90
C MET A 40 0.16 -7.46 9.79
N GLU A 41 -1.09 -7.60 10.24
CA GLU A 41 -1.82 -8.87 10.12
C GLU A 41 -2.04 -9.30 8.66
N LEU A 42 -2.31 -8.33 7.77
CA LEU A 42 -2.47 -8.59 6.33
C LEU A 42 -1.14 -8.99 5.69
N ILE A 43 -0.04 -8.31 6.05
CA ILE A 43 1.32 -8.66 5.62
C ILE A 43 1.68 -10.07 6.09
N ASP A 44 1.30 -10.45 7.30
CA ASP A 44 1.57 -11.80 7.83
C ASP A 44 0.90 -12.90 6.98
N LYS A 45 -0.34 -12.67 6.54
CA LYS A 45 -1.06 -13.58 5.64
C LYS A 45 -0.40 -13.64 4.26
N LEU A 46 -0.04 -12.48 3.69
CA LEU A 46 0.63 -12.41 2.39
C LEU A 46 2.01 -13.09 2.42
N ALA A 47 2.80 -12.83 3.46
CA ALA A 47 4.12 -13.42 3.64
C ALA A 47 4.03 -14.95 3.78
N SER A 48 3.00 -15.45 4.48
CA SER A 48 2.73 -16.89 4.59
C SER A 48 2.40 -17.51 3.23
N ALA A 49 1.58 -16.86 2.40
CA ALA A 49 1.26 -17.32 1.05
C ALA A 49 2.50 -17.37 0.15
N ILE A 50 3.33 -16.32 0.17
CA ILE A 50 4.60 -16.26 -0.59
C ILE A 50 5.56 -17.35 -0.11
N SER A 51 5.65 -17.59 1.20
CA SER A 51 6.46 -18.67 1.77
C SER A 51 6.08 -20.03 1.19
N ALA A 52 4.78 -20.31 1.14
CA ALA A 52 4.26 -21.57 0.61
C ALA A 52 4.62 -21.74 -0.87
N LEU A 53 4.54 -20.67 -1.67
CA LEU A 53 4.96 -20.69 -3.07
C LEU A 53 6.46 -20.97 -3.22
N ARG A 54 7.29 -20.30 -2.42
CA ARG A 54 8.75 -20.50 -2.42
C ARG A 54 9.13 -21.92 -1.98
N GLN A 55 8.47 -22.45 -0.95
CA GLN A 55 8.71 -23.82 -0.46
C GLN A 55 8.37 -24.87 -1.52
N ARG A 56 7.27 -24.70 -2.26
CA ARG A 56 6.91 -25.58 -3.39
C ARG A 56 7.97 -25.57 -4.49
N ALA A 57 8.65 -24.44 -4.68
CA ALA A 57 9.75 -24.30 -5.62
C ALA A 57 11.12 -24.74 -5.05
N GLY A 58 11.17 -25.30 -3.84
CA GLY A 58 12.41 -25.73 -3.18
C GLY A 58 13.28 -24.58 -2.66
N LEU A 59 12.73 -23.37 -2.55
CA LEU A 59 13.43 -22.18 -2.08
C LEU A 59 13.22 -21.98 -0.58
N SER A 60 14.27 -21.58 0.13
CA SER A 60 14.16 -21.15 1.52
C SER A 60 13.59 -19.73 1.61
N THR A 61 12.90 -19.43 2.72
CA THR A 61 12.27 -18.14 2.97
C THR A 61 12.58 -17.67 4.38
N ASP A 62 13.27 -16.54 4.51
CA ASP A 62 13.42 -15.84 5.78
C ASP A 62 12.17 -14.99 6.02
N MET A 63 11.30 -15.48 6.90
CA MET A 63 9.99 -14.90 7.13
C MET A 63 10.07 -13.49 7.72
N LYS A 64 11.04 -13.24 8.59
CA LYS A 64 11.23 -11.92 9.20
C LYS A 64 11.61 -10.91 8.13
N LYS A 65 12.61 -11.23 7.29
CA LYS A 65 13.04 -10.35 6.20
C LYS A 65 11.96 -10.10 5.17
N LEU A 66 11.16 -11.10 4.84
CA LEU A 66 10.04 -10.94 3.91
C LEU A 66 8.99 -9.96 4.45
N LYS A 67 8.55 -10.15 5.70
CA LYS A 67 7.59 -9.26 6.36
C LYS A 67 8.12 -7.84 6.48
N ASP A 68 9.37 -7.67 6.93
CA ASP A 68 10.01 -6.36 7.04
C ASP A 68 10.10 -5.65 5.68
N ALA A 69 10.45 -6.37 4.62
CA ALA A 69 10.51 -5.81 3.27
C ALA A 69 9.12 -5.35 2.77
N MET A 70 8.07 -6.12 3.05
CA MET A 70 6.69 -5.77 2.69
C MET A 70 6.20 -4.54 3.48
N LEU A 71 6.42 -4.54 4.80
CA LEU A 71 6.01 -3.45 5.68
C LEU A 71 6.71 -2.14 5.30
N ASN A 72 8.02 -2.19 5.03
CA ASN A 72 8.78 -1.02 4.61
C ASN A 72 8.30 -0.48 3.26
N ALA A 73 7.91 -1.35 2.32
CA ALA A 73 7.34 -0.93 1.06
C ALA A 73 5.99 -0.22 1.25
N VAL A 74 5.10 -0.78 2.07
CA VAL A 74 3.79 -0.18 2.36
C VAL A 74 3.94 1.14 3.10
N ARG A 75 4.83 1.25 4.09
CA ARG A 75 5.09 2.48 4.84
C ARG A 75 5.66 3.58 3.95
N ALA A 76 6.63 3.25 3.09
CA ALA A 76 7.22 4.21 2.16
C ALA A 76 6.17 4.76 1.17
N GLU A 77 5.36 3.87 0.59
CA GLU A 77 4.29 4.25 -0.34
C GLU A 77 3.19 5.06 0.37
N SER A 78 2.80 4.65 1.58
CA SER A 78 1.78 5.34 2.40
C SER A 78 2.22 6.76 2.76
N GLY A 79 3.51 6.97 3.07
CA GLY A 79 4.04 8.31 3.31
C GLY A 79 3.89 9.23 2.09
N ILE A 80 4.16 8.71 0.89
CA ILE A 80 3.99 9.45 -0.37
C ILE A 80 2.51 9.75 -0.63
N GLU A 81 1.66 8.73 -0.53
CA GLU A 81 0.20 8.85 -0.73
C GLU A 81 -0.45 9.78 0.30
N SER A 82 0.04 9.82 1.54
CA SER A 82 -0.46 10.73 2.58
C SER A 82 -0.25 12.19 2.19
N MET A 83 0.91 12.53 1.62
CA MET A 83 1.18 13.89 1.15
C MET A 83 0.25 14.29 0.00
N ASP A 84 0.01 13.37 -0.93
CA ASP A 84 -0.87 13.61 -2.07
C ASP A 84 -2.34 13.66 -1.67
N TYR A 85 -2.75 12.84 -0.70
CA TYR A 85 -4.06 12.88 -0.08
C TYR A 85 -4.31 14.25 0.58
N VAL A 86 -3.39 14.71 1.43
CA VAL A 86 -3.49 16.03 2.08
C VAL A 86 -3.56 17.16 1.03
N ARG A 87 -2.71 17.12 0.00
CA ARG A 87 -2.73 18.10 -1.10
C ARG A 87 -4.08 18.12 -1.82
N ARG A 88 -4.63 16.95 -2.13
CA ARG A 88 -5.94 16.80 -2.80
C ARG A 88 -7.05 17.37 -1.93
N ARG A 89 -7.06 17.02 -0.64
CA ARG A 89 -8.04 17.50 0.34
C ARG A 89 -8.02 19.02 0.49
N LEU A 90 -6.84 19.62 0.58
CA LEU A 90 -6.69 21.09 0.67
C LEU A 90 -7.17 21.79 -0.61
N ARG A 91 -6.92 21.21 -1.80
CA ARG A 91 -7.43 21.74 -3.07
C ARG A 91 -8.96 21.70 -3.14
N GLU A 92 -9.58 20.61 -2.69
CA GLU A 92 -11.05 20.49 -2.61
C GLU A 92 -11.65 21.56 -1.69
N ILE A 93 -11.07 21.74 -0.50
CA ILE A 93 -11.53 22.76 0.46
C ILE A 93 -11.44 24.16 -0.15
N ARG A 94 -10.33 24.48 -0.84
CA ARG A 94 -10.15 25.77 -1.53
C ARG A 94 -11.17 25.98 -2.66
N ARG A 95 -11.42 24.96 -3.49
CA ARG A 95 -12.44 25.03 -4.56
C ARG A 95 -13.83 25.28 -4.00
N LYS A 96 -14.25 24.51 -2.98
CA LYS A 96 -15.56 24.68 -2.33
C LYS A 96 -15.73 26.09 -1.74
N ARG A 97 -14.68 26.66 -1.14
CA ARG A 97 -14.71 28.04 -0.64
C ARG A 97 -14.88 29.07 -1.76
N ALA A 98 -14.14 28.93 -2.86
CA ALA A 98 -14.24 29.83 -4.01
C ALA A 98 -15.64 29.81 -4.64
N GLU A 99 -16.24 28.62 -4.79
CA GLU A 99 -17.61 28.46 -5.29
C GLU A 99 -18.64 29.14 -4.38
N MET A 100 -18.50 29.01 -3.05
CA MET A 100 -19.37 29.70 -2.09
C MET A 100 -19.25 31.22 -2.16
N THR A 101 -18.02 31.77 -2.27
CA THR A 101 -17.81 33.22 -2.41
C THR A 101 -18.35 33.75 -3.73
N SER A 102 -18.25 32.99 -4.83
CA SER A 102 -18.80 33.39 -6.14
C SER A 102 -20.34 33.45 -6.16
N ARG A 103 -21.01 32.62 -5.34
CA ARG A 103 -22.48 32.61 -5.21
C ARG A 103 -23.01 33.65 -4.24
N GLY A 104 -22.21 34.10 -3.27
CA GLY A 104 -22.59 35.13 -2.30
C GLY A 104 -22.43 36.57 -2.77
N GLY A 105 -21.77 36.80 -3.92
CA GLY A 105 -21.55 38.15 -4.50
C GLY A 105 -22.62 38.64 -5.48
N LEU A 106 -23.74 37.92 -5.61
CA LEU A 106 -24.89 38.29 -6.44
C LEU A 106 -26.06 38.78 -5.58
N PHE A 107 -25.81 39.72 -4.67
CA PHE A 107 -26.85 40.49 -3.98
C PHE A 107 -26.35 41.90 -3.68
#